data_AF-A0A811UGU9-F1
#
_entry.id   AF-A0A811UGU9-F1
#
_cell.length_a   1.000
_cell.length_b   1.000
_cell.length_c   1.000
_cell.angle_alpha   90.00
_cell.angle_beta   90.00
_cell.angle_gamma   90.00
#
_symmetry.space_group_name_H-M   'P 1'
#
loop_
_entity.id
_entity.type
_entity.pdbx_description
1 polymer ?
#
loop_
_entity_poly.entity_id
_entity_poly.type
_entity_poly.pdbx_seq_one_letter_code
_entity_poly.pdbx_strand_id
1 'polypeptide(L)'
;MDREWKLQQLVQLLPQPLYLAYMNIHALELAKECDVCVVVVGSEDDVRQLEIAAQTEVVKSNASSDTDELDIGSVAKKRKTHGGNNDLLLDLMQEQRKRILQPHPLEVRFTINNGAKSMEESITVKLRYFKRLGFVSAATVISLSDAEQNYADATLTQDVLKYLHDDDVGDTIPVPGAEYELKHINMTTKECLDHLKSKEYGRPYRWLQKMCCIEIFNDANDTSVVATPTEQPKLQKMIPDLIKSIQQLWNYRLNLIKQIRALVQKHIDLYLKEERLPTTRPACSLVQWTALTYEEYATSAPYNDSELVNGNQLYYRAVVVRGSAKMECLVSISSKFPTESPLWFICIYWNGQHNAMNSAAVKAMEFWTNSLTQAQLQHPLALLATQLVRTMYSFDIFLETEGPLYNPVEYHREKTLYKGIREAYTCETIPLYRGWHS
;
A
#
# COMPACT_ATOMS: atom_id res chain seq x y z
N MET A 1 -30.73 -21.20 -6.04
CA MET A 1 -32.05 -20.98 -5.42
C MET A 1 -31.95 -20.49 -3.96
N ASP A 2 -31.70 -21.31 -2.94
CA ASP A 2 -31.70 -20.83 -1.53
C ASP A 2 -30.64 -19.77 -1.21
N ARG A 3 -29.44 -19.88 -1.79
CA ARG A 3 -28.35 -18.92 -1.58
C ARG A 3 -28.59 -17.57 -2.26
N GLU A 4 -29.22 -17.58 -3.45
CA GLU A 4 -29.56 -16.36 -4.19
C GLU A 4 -30.72 -15.62 -3.53
N TRP A 5 -31.74 -16.35 -3.05
CA TRP A 5 -32.86 -15.76 -2.31
C TRP A 5 -32.41 -15.12 -0.98
N LYS A 6 -31.54 -15.81 -0.21
CA LYS A 6 -30.95 -15.21 1.01
C LYS A 6 -30.09 -13.99 0.72
N LEU A 7 -29.33 -14.00 -0.38
CA LEU A 7 -28.55 -12.83 -0.80
C LEU A 7 -29.47 -11.65 -1.16
N GLN A 8 -30.56 -11.89 -1.89
CA GLN A 8 -31.54 -10.87 -2.21
C GLN A 8 -32.19 -10.26 -0.96
N GLN A 9 -32.44 -11.05 0.09
CA GLN A 9 -32.96 -10.53 1.36
C GLN A 9 -31.94 -9.64 2.09
N LEU A 10 -30.68 -10.07 2.20
CA LEU A 10 -29.64 -9.27 2.86
C LEU A 10 -29.35 -7.96 2.13
N VAL A 11 -29.41 -7.96 0.79
CA VAL A 11 -29.20 -6.75 -0.02
C VAL A 11 -30.27 -5.68 0.29
N GLN A 12 -31.52 -6.07 0.58
CA GLN A 12 -32.60 -5.14 0.92
C GLN A 12 -32.37 -4.45 2.28
N LEU A 13 -31.56 -5.04 3.15
CA LEU A 13 -31.23 -4.53 4.48
C LEU A 13 -29.96 -3.66 4.48
N LEU A 14 -29.33 -3.47 3.31
CA LEU A 14 -28.14 -2.62 3.21
C LEU A 14 -28.50 -1.13 3.39
N PRO A 15 -27.68 -0.38 4.15
CA PRO A 15 -27.72 1.08 4.13
C PRO A 15 -27.50 1.60 2.71
N GLN A 16 -28.13 2.74 2.38
CA GLN A 16 -28.06 3.35 1.04
C GLN A 16 -26.63 3.43 0.46
N PRO A 17 -25.58 3.88 1.20
CA PRO A 17 -24.23 3.94 0.64
C PRO A 17 -23.68 2.57 0.22
N LEU A 18 -23.92 1.53 1.03
CA LEU A 18 -23.48 0.17 0.72
C LEU A 18 -24.33 -0.47 -0.38
N TYR A 19 -25.63 -0.20 -0.41
CA TYR A 19 -26.51 -0.66 -1.47
C TYR A 19 -26.08 -0.13 -2.84
N LEU A 20 -25.78 1.17 -2.94
CA LEU A 20 -25.31 1.80 -4.17
C LEU A 20 -23.96 1.24 -4.61
N ALA A 21 -23.02 1.07 -3.69
CA ALA A 21 -21.73 0.43 -3.98
C ALA A 21 -21.92 -1.01 -4.48
N TYR A 22 -22.75 -1.81 -3.81
CA TYR A 22 -23.07 -3.17 -4.22
C TYR A 22 -23.66 -3.21 -5.64
N MET A 23 -24.68 -2.39 -5.92
CA MET A 23 -25.35 -2.40 -7.23
C MET A 23 -24.41 -2.02 -8.36
N ASN A 24 -23.56 -1.02 -8.16
CA ASN A 24 -22.59 -0.63 -9.17
C ASN A 24 -21.53 -1.71 -9.41
N ILE A 25 -20.97 -2.32 -8.36
CA ILE A 25 -19.97 -3.39 -8.51
C ILE A 25 -20.62 -4.65 -9.12
N HIS A 26 -21.83 -5.00 -8.69
CA HIS A 26 -22.56 -6.16 -9.20
C HIS A 26 -22.90 -5.99 -10.68
N ALA A 27 -23.23 -4.78 -11.12
CA ALA A 27 -23.41 -4.49 -12.54
C ALA A 27 -22.13 -4.77 -13.35
N LEU A 28 -20.94 -4.44 -12.80
CA LEU A 28 -19.65 -4.71 -13.44
C LEU A 28 -19.32 -6.21 -13.47
N GLU A 29 -19.64 -6.94 -12.41
CA GLU A 29 -19.54 -8.40 -12.35
C GLU A 29 -20.43 -9.04 -13.44
N LEU A 30 -21.69 -8.62 -13.56
CA LEU A 30 -22.63 -9.12 -14.57
C LEU A 30 -22.19 -8.77 -16.00
N ALA A 31 -21.67 -7.57 -16.21
CA ALA A 31 -21.15 -7.12 -17.50
C ALA A 31 -19.82 -7.81 -17.87
N LYS A 32 -19.14 -8.47 -16.92
CA LYS A 32 -17.82 -9.09 -17.09
C LYS A 32 -16.75 -8.10 -17.60
N GLU A 33 -16.91 -6.82 -17.29
CA GLU A 33 -15.94 -5.78 -17.64
C GLU A 33 -14.69 -5.82 -16.75
N CYS A 34 -14.85 -6.32 -15.53
CA CYS A 34 -13.78 -6.51 -14.55
C CYS A 34 -13.86 -7.93 -13.96
N ASP A 35 -12.72 -8.52 -13.63
CA ASP A 35 -12.64 -9.82 -12.92
C ASP A 35 -12.88 -9.59 -11.42
N VAL A 36 -14.15 -9.29 -11.10
CA VAL A 36 -14.60 -8.95 -9.75
C VAL A 36 -15.81 -9.79 -9.37
N CYS A 37 -15.84 -10.24 -8.12
CA CYS A 37 -17.00 -10.91 -7.52
C CYS A 37 -17.45 -10.16 -6.27
N VAL A 38 -18.74 -9.82 -6.16
CA VAL A 38 -19.28 -9.06 -5.02
C VAL A 38 -20.28 -9.89 -4.21
N VAL A 39 -20.18 -9.77 -2.89
CA VAL A 39 -21.05 -10.46 -1.92
C VAL A 39 -21.41 -9.54 -0.76
N VAL A 40 -22.59 -9.75 -0.19
CA VAL A 40 -23.00 -9.13 1.08
C VAL A 40 -22.75 -10.12 2.21
N VAL A 41 -22.10 -9.67 3.28
CA VAL A 41 -21.78 -10.49 4.44
C VAL A 41 -22.32 -9.83 5.71
N GLY A 42 -22.91 -10.64 6.59
CA GLY A 42 -23.45 -10.21 7.88
C GLY A 42 -24.64 -11.07 8.30
N SER A 43 -25.30 -10.66 9.38
CA SER A 43 -26.48 -11.34 9.94
C SER A 43 -27.70 -10.41 9.91
N GLU A 44 -28.85 -10.94 9.49
CA GLU A 44 -30.13 -10.23 9.56
C GLU A 44 -30.54 -9.95 11.02
N ASP A 45 -30.26 -10.88 11.93
CA ASP A 45 -30.62 -10.73 13.35
C ASP A 45 -29.88 -9.54 13.98
N ASP A 46 -28.61 -9.32 13.62
CA ASP A 46 -27.81 -8.20 14.12
C ASP A 46 -28.35 -6.86 13.59
N VAL A 47 -28.86 -6.83 12.36
CA VAL A 47 -29.52 -5.63 11.79
C VAL A 47 -30.79 -5.32 12.58
N ARG A 48 -31.63 -6.32 12.84
CA ARG A 48 -32.86 -6.14 13.63
C ARG A 48 -32.56 -5.65 15.04
N GLN A 49 -31.53 -6.20 15.69
CA GLN A 49 -31.09 -5.74 17.01
C GLN A 49 -30.64 -4.27 17.00
N LEU A 50 -29.90 -3.85 15.96
CA LEU A 50 -29.47 -2.46 15.80
C LEU A 50 -30.68 -1.51 15.61
N GLU A 51 -31.70 -1.93 14.85
CA GLU A 51 -32.92 -1.15 14.64
C GLU A 51 -33.74 -0.99 15.93
N ILE A 52 -33.91 -2.08 16.70
CA ILE A 52 -34.60 -2.05 18.00
C ILE A 52 -33.87 -1.12 18.98
N ALA A 53 -32.53 -1.19 19.00
CA ALA A 53 -31.72 -0.30 19.84
C ALA A 53 -31.92 1.17 19.44
N ALA A 54 -31.93 1.48 18.14
CA ALA A 54 -32.17 2.84 17.64
C ALA A 54 -33.58 3.36 17.98
N GLN A 55 -34.61 2.53 17.85
CA GLN A 55 -35.99 2.90 18.21
C GLN A 55 -36.15 3.18 19.71
N THR A 56 -35.48 2.37 20.55
CA THR A 56 -35.50 2.56 22.00
C THR A 56 -34.88 3.90 22.42
N GLU A 57 -33.87 4.37 21.68
CA GLU A 57 -33.27 5.69 21.94
C GLU A 57 -34.19 6.85 21.59
N VAL A 58 -34.89 6.79 20.45
CA VAL A 58 -35.86 7.84 20.05
C VAL A 58 -37.01 7.94 21.06
N VAL A 59 -37.46 6.80 21.59
CA VAL A 59 -38.50 6.78 22.64
C VAL A 59 -37.97 7.40 23.94
N LYS A 60 -36.71 7.15 24.32
CA LYS A 60 -36.10 7.75 25.52
C LYS A 60 -35.87 9.25 25.37
N SER A 61 -35.45 9.74 24.20
CA SER A 61 -35.29 11.18 23.95
C SER A 61 -36.62 11.92 23.91
N ASN A 62 -37.68 11.30 23.38
CA ASN A 62 -39.01 11.91 23.32
C ASN A 62 -39.72 11.88 24.69
N ALA A 63 -39.46 10.87 25.52
CA ALA A 63 -39.99 10.79 26.88
C ALA A 63 -39.28 11.73 27.87
N SER A 64 -38.07 12.21 27.56
CA SER A 64 -37.37 13.22 28.38
C SER A 64 -37.68 14.67 27.97
N SER A 65 -38.49 14.88 26.92
CA SER A 65 -38.84 16.22 26.42
C SER A 65 -39.82 16.98 27.32
N ASP A 66 -40.37 16.35 28.36
CA ASP A 66 -41.27 16.97 29.35
C ASP A 66 -40.60 17.20 30.72
N THR A 67 -39.27 17.11 30.76
CA THR A 67 -38.46 17.51 31.92
C THR A 67 -37.39 18.48 31.46
N ASP A 68 -37.49 19.71 31.98
CA ASP A 68 -36.63 20.86 31.78
C ASP A 68 -35.18 20.52 31.40
N GLU A 69 -34.65 21.27 30.43
CA GLU A 69 -33.23 21.36 30.09
C GLU A 69 -32.37 21.37 31.36
N LEU A 70 -31.72 20.23 31.65
CA LEU A 70 -30.61 20.20 32.59
C LEU A 70 -29.39 20.77 31.89
N ASP A 71 -29.31 22.10 31.93
CA ASP A 71 -28.08 22.87 31.75
C ASP A 71 -26.98 22.27 32.64
N ILE A 72 -25.95 21.70 31.99
CA ILE A 72 -24.80 21.00 32.59
C ILE A 72 -24.00 21.92 33.53
N GLY A 73 -24.27 23.24 33.55
CA GLY A 73 -23.70 24.19 34.51
C GLY A 73 -24.30 24.20 35.91
N SER A 74 -25.47 23.62 36.15
CA SER A 74 -26.25 23.91 37.39
C SER A 74 -26.21 22.83 38.48
N VAL A 75 -25.65 21.64 38.23
CA VAL A 75 -25.66 20.51 39.20
C VAL A 75 -24.58 20.63 40.29
N ALA A 76 -23.75 21.68 40.28
CA ALA A 76 -22.69 21.89 41.28
C ALA A 76 -23.19 22.17 42.71
N LYS A 77 -24.50 22.32 42.95
CA LYS A 77 -25.04 22.62 44.29
C LYS A 77 -26.31 21.83 44.62
N LYS A 78 -26.16 20.52 44.86
CA LYS A 78 -26.76 19.78 45.99
C LYS A 78 -26.83 18.28 45.69
N ARG A 79 -25.82 17.54 46.15
CA ARG A 79 -25.93 16.43 47.13
C ARG A 79 -24.57 15.75 47.21
N LYS A 80 -23.92 15.91 48.37
CA LYS A 80 -22.76 15.12 48.77
C LYS A 80 -23.26 13.69 49.06
N THR A 81 -23.21 12.82 48.06
CA THR A 81 -23.16 11.37 48.27
C THR A 81 -21.91 10.84 47.60
N HIS A 82 -21.06 10.29 48.46
CA HIS A 82 -19.67 9.91 48.23
C HIS A 82 -19.56 8.75 47.22
N GLY A 83 -18.77 8.92 46.15
CA GLY A 83 -17.95 7.85 45.58
C GLY A 83 -18.47 6.97 44.43
N GLY A 84 -19.74 7.01 44.02
CA GLY A 84 -20.28 6.04 43.02
C GLY A 84 -20.68 6.58 41.64
N ASN A 85 -20.73 7.90 41.45
CA ASN A 85 -21.34 8.50 40.24
C ASN A 85 -20.37 8.68 39.06
N ASN A 86 -19.06 8.77 39.32
CA ASN A 86 -18.08 8.96 38.25
C ASN A 86 -17.90 7.70 37.40
N ASP A 87 -17.90 6.52 38.01
CA ASP A 87 -17.74 5.24 37.29
C ASP A 87 -18.95 4.97 36.39
N LEU A 88 -20.17 5.26 36.87
CA LEU A 88 -21.39 5.13 36.05
C LEU A 88 -21.39 6.09 34.85
N LEU A 89 -20.91 7.32 35.03
CA LEU A 89 -20.80 8.30 33.94
C LEU A 89 -19.73 7.88 32.94
N LEU A 90 -18.59 7.36 33.41
CA LEU A 90 -17.54 6.79 32.57
C LEU A 90 -18.05 5.60 31.75
N ASP A 91 -18.81 4.69 32.37
CA ASP A 91 -19.41 3.53 31.70
C ASP A 91 -20.42 3.97 30.63
N LEU A 92 -21.29 4.93 30.94
CA LEU A 92 -22.24 5.50 29.99
C LEU A 92 -21.53 6.16 28.79
N MET A 93 -20.47 6.93 29.04
CA MET A 93 -19.68 7.55 27.97
C MET A 93 -18.94 6.51 27.13
N GLN A 94 -18.41 5.45 27.74
CA GLN A 94 -17.79 4.35 27.00
C GLN A 94 -18.80 3.59 26.15
N GLU A 95 -20.01 3.38 26.66
CA GLU A 95 -21.05 2.70 25.91
C GLU A 95 -21.57 3.54 24.74
N GLN A 96 -21.73 4.86 24.94
CA GLN A 96 -22.02 5.80 23.85
C GLN A 96 -20.93 5.80 22.78
N ARG A 97 -19.64 5.82 23.18
CA ARG A 97 -18.50 5.71 22.26
C ARG A 97 -18.55 4.43 21.46
N LYS A 98 -18.77 3.28 22.11
CA LYS A 98 -18.90 1.99 21.43
C LYS A 98 -20.02 1.99 20.40
N ARG A 99 -21.17 2.60 20.70
CA ARG A 99 -22.31 2.68 19.79
C ARG A 99 -22.03 3.55 18.56
N ILE A 100 -21.39 4.71 18.74
CA ILE A 100 -21.07 5.61 17.62
C ILE A 100 -19.98 5.03 16.71
N LEU A 101 -19.00 4.34 17.30
CA LEU A 101 -17.90 3.70 16.59
C LEU A 101 -18.23 2.31 16.07
N GLN A 102 -19.47 1.84 16.20
CA GLN A 102 -19.87 0.53 15.67
C GLN A 102 -20.28 0.67 14.20
N PRO A 103 -19.67 -0.11 13.28
CA PRO A 103 -20.14 -0.16 11.90
C PRO A 103 -21.48 -0.89 11.81
N HIS A 104 -22.17 -0.67 10.70
CA HIS A 104 -23.35 -1.42 10.32
C HIS A 104 -23.04 -2.94 10.27
N PRO A 105 -23.94 -3.82 10.75
CA PRO A 105 -23.71 -5.27 10.79
C PRO A 105 -23.50 -5.92 9.43
N LEU A 106 -24.11 -5.36 8.39
CA LEU A 106 -23.87 -5.79 7.01
C LEU A 106 -22.72 -5.03 6.40
N GLU A 107 -21.84 -5.77 5.73
CA GLU A 107 -20.73 -5.25 4.94
C GLU A 107 -20.80 -5.78 3.50
N VAL A 108 -20.34 -4.95 2.56
CA VAL A 108 -20.18 -5.35 1.15
C VAL A 108 -18.74 -5.76 0.95
N ARG A 109 -18.50 -6.96 0.41
CA ARG A 109 -17.16 -7.43 0.04
C ARG A 109 -17.10 -7.63 -1.45
N PHE A 110 -16.04 -7.14 -2.08
CA PHE A 110 -15.73 -7.51 -3.46
C PHE A 110 -14.31 -8.06 -3.55
N THR A 111 -14.14 -9.09 -4.36
CA THR A 111 -12.87 -9.81 -4.55
C THR A 111 -12.42 -9.64 -5.98
N ILE A 112 -11.18 -9.22 -6.16
CA ILE A 112 -10.54 -9.08 -7.46
C ILE A 112 -9.47 -10.16 -7.58
N ASN A 113 -9.53 -10.91 -8.69
CA ASN A 113 -8.59 -11.98 -8.98
C ASN A 113 -7.53 -11.52 -10.00
N ASN A 114 -6.39 -12.20 -10.00
CA ASN A 114 -5.31 -11.94 -10.95
C ASN A 114 -5.46 -12.75 -12.26
N GLY A 115 -6.68 -12.93 -12.78
CA GLY A 115 -6.96 -13.60 -14.06
C GLY A 115 -6.64 -15.11 -14.11
N ALA A 116 -6.02 -15.69 -13.08
CA ALA A 116 -5.96 -17.12 -12.88
C ALA A 116 -7.29 -17.62 -12.32
N LYS A 117 -7.81 -18.74 -12.82
CA LYS A 117 -9.06 -19.36 -12.31
C LYS A 117 -8.98 -19.82 -10.84
N SER A 118 -7.84 -19.59 -10.17
CA SER A 118 -7.62 -19.92 -8.77
C SER A 118 -7.85 -18.68 -7.91
N MET A 119 -8.69 -18.82 -6.87
CA MET A 119 -8.91 -17.81 -5.83
C MET A 119 -7.70 -17.66 -4.88
N GLU A 120 -6.60 -18.39 -5.12
CA GLU A 120 -5.43 -18.41 -4.24
C GLU A 120 -4.62 -17.11 -4.28
N GLU A 121 -4.81 -16.24 -5.28
CA GLU A 121 -4.09 -14.96 -5.42
C GLU A 121 -5.06 -13.79 -5.64
N SER A 122 -5.82 -13.45 -4.61
CA SER A 122 -6.91 -12.47 -4.70
C SER A 122 -6.82 -11.38 -3.64
N ILE A 123 -7.31 -10.19 -3.97
CA ILE A 123 -7.54 -9.09 -3.03
C ILE A 123 -9.04 -8.95 -2.77
N THR A 124 -9.46 -9.07 -1.52
CA THR A 124 -10.83 -8.79 -1.08
C THR A 124 -10.87 -7.44 -0.38
N VAL A 125 -11.73 -6.54 -0.85
CA VAL A 125 -12.01 -5.25 -0.22
C VAL A 125 -13.32 -5.35 0.56
N LYS A 126 -13.28 -5.03 1.85
CA LYS A 126 -14.43 -5.01 2.76
C LYS A 126 -14.88 -3.56 2.97
N LEU A 127 -16.12 -3.26 2.63
CA LEU A 127 -16.75 -1.96 2.81
C LEU A 127 -17.67 -1.98 4.03
N ARG A 128 -17.39 -1.12 5.01
CA ARG A 128 -18.17 -1.00 6.26
C ARG A 128 -18.67 0.41 6.44
N TYR A 129 -19.97 0.55 6.72
CA TYR A 129 -20.61 1.85 6.90
C TYR A 129 -20.78 2.19 8.38
N PHE A 130 -20.28 3.35 8.80
CA PHE A 130 -20.44 3.86 10.16
C PHE A 130 -21.66 4.77 10.19
N LYS A 131 -22.83 4.20 10.48
CA LYS A 131 -24.12 4.89 10.36
C LYS A 131 -24.19 6.21 11.14
N ARG A 132 -23.63 6.25 12.36
CA ARG A 132 -23.62 7.46 13.19
C ARG A 132 -22.63 8.51 12.68
N LEU A 133 -21.47 8.08 12.18
CA LEU A 133 -20.44 8.99 11.67
C LEU A 133 -20.65 9.40 10.21
N GLY A 134 -21.52 8.70 9.48
CA GLY A 134 -21.91 9.04 8.11
C GLY A 134 -20.90 8.69 7.02
N PHE A 135 -19.84 7.93 7.30
CA PHE A 135 -18.82 7.54 6.31
C PHE A 135 -18.71 6.02 6.13
N VAL A 136 -18.13 5.61 5.00
CA VAL A 136 -17.72 4.23 4.71
C VAL A 136 -16.21 4.08 4.90
N SER A 137 -15.77 2.94 5.40
CA SER A 137 -14.35 2.56 5.47
C SER A 137 -14.08 1.34 4.61
N ALA A 138 -12.86 1.23 4.10
CA ALA A 138 -12.40 0.08 3.34
C ALA A 138 -11.20 -0.60 4.03
N ALA A 139 -11.31 -1.91 4.24
CA ALA A 139 -10.22 -2.78 4.68
C ALA A 139 -9.91 -3.81 3.60
N THR A 140 -8.64 -4.23 3.49
CA THR A 140 -8.22 -5.26 2.54
C THR A 140 -7.89 -6.56 3.24
N VAL A 141 -8.28 -7.67 2.63
CA VAL A 141 -7.83 -9.02 2.98
C VAL A 141 -7.18 -9.62 1.75
N ILE A 142 -5.93 -10.02 1.91
CA ILE A 142 -5.14 -10.63 0.85
C ILE A 142 -5.15 -12.13 1.03
N SER A 143 -5.46 -12.85 -0.04
CA SER A 143 -5.30 -14.31 -0.14
C SER A 143 -4.12 -14.60 -1.05
N LEU A 144 -3.17 -15.37 -0.54
CA LEU A 144 -1.97 -15.82 -1.24
C LEU A 144 -1.86 -17.34 -1.08
N SER A 145 -1.20 -18.00 -2.02
CA SER A 145 -0.81 -19.41 -1.83
C SER A 145 0.24 -19.52 -0.72
N ASP A 146 0.33 -20.70 -0.10
CA ASP A 146 1.32 -20.99 0.96
C ASP A 146 2.76 -20.66 0.53
N ALA A 147 3.06 -20.80 -0.77
CA ALA A 147 4.39 -20.53 -1.31
C ALA A 147 4.70 -19.02 -1.38
N GLU A 148 3.71 -18.15 -1.59
CA GLU A 148 3.86 -16.70 -1.63
C GLU A 148 3.76 -16.07 -0.24
N GLN A 149 2.92 -16.63 0.65
CA GLN A 149 2.64 -16.09 1.98
C GLN A 149 3.91 -15.92 2.82
N ASN A 150 4.88 -16.84 2.72
CA ASN A 150 6.14 -16.79 3.46
C ASN A 150 7.08 -15.63 3.08
N TYR A 151 6.84 -15.01 1.92
CA TYR A 151 7.67 -13.91 1.39
C TYR A 151 6.90 -12.59 1.32
N ALA A 152 5.65 -12.58 1.76
CA ALA A 152 4.77 -11.42 1.76
C ALA A 152 4.94 -10.65 3.07
N ASP A 153 5.78 -9.62 3.05
CA ASP A 153 5.91 -8.68 4.17
C ASP A 153 4.58 -7.98 4.47
N ALA A 154 4.35 -7.62 5.72
CA ALA A 154 3.13 -6.93 6.14
C ALA A 154 2.91 -5.61 5.39
N THR A 155 3.97 -4.88 5.04
CA THR A 155 3.87 -3.66 4.23
C THR A 155 3.32 -3.90 2.82
N LEU A 156 3.47 -5.12 2.29
CA LEU A 156 2.92 -5.53 0.99
C LEU A 156 1.47 -6.02 1.09
N THR A 157 1.03 -6.55 2.23
CA THR A 157 -0.32 -7.12 2.37
C THR A 157 -1.30 -6.22 3.12
N GLN A 158 -0.80 -5.30 3.94
CA GLN A 158 -1.60 -4.36 4.71
C GLN A 158 -1.71 -3.00 4.01
N ASP A 159 -2.79 -2.27 4.32
CA ASP A 159 -3.07 -0.91 3.84
C ASP A 159 -2.84 -0.74 2.33
N VAL A 160 -3.16 -1.76 1.52
CA VAL A 160 -2.88 -1.77 0.07
C VAL A 160 -3.46 -0.54 -0.61
N LEU A 161 -4.69 -0.18 -0.26
CA LEU A 161 -5.43 0.93 -0.85
C LEU A 161 -4.87 2.31 -0.51
N LYS A 162 -3.93 2.43 0.43
CA LYS A 162 -3.27 3.70 0.79
C LYS A 162 -2.54 4.35 -0.38
N TYR A 163 -2.08 3.54 -1.33
CA TYR A 163 -1.27 3.99 -2.48
C TYR A 163 -2.06 3.96 -3.79
N LEU A 164 -3.40 4.01 -3.70
CA LEU A 164 -4.26 4.07 -4.88
C LEU A 164 -4.27 5.47 -5.50
N HIS A 165 -4.22 6.50 -4.67
CA HIS A 165 -4.16 7.91 -5.06
C HIS A 165 -3.18 8.65 -4.15
N ASP A 166 -2.31 9.50 -4.71
CA ASP A 166 -1.26 10.20 -3.96
C ASP A 166 -1.81 11.21 -2.93
N ASP A 167 -3.00 11.75 -3.17
CA ASP A 167 -3.68 12.76 -2.36
C ASP A 167 -4.63 12.17 -1.30
N ASP A 168 -4.84 10.85 -1.29
CA ASP A 168 -5.84 10.20 -0.44
C ASP A 168 -5.30 8.93 0.24
N VAL A 169 -4.48 9.16 1.26
CA VAL A 169 -3.88 8.09 2.09
C VAL A 169 -4.82 7.53 3.17
N GLY A 170 -5.99 8.14 3.37
CA GLY A 170 -6.96 7.72 4.38
C GLY A 170 -6.54 7.99 5.83
N ASP A 171 -5.75 9.05 6.06
CA ASP A 171 -5.35 9.55 7.39
C ASP A 171 -6.24 10.73 7.87
N THR A 172 -7.32 11.02 7.16
CA THR A 172 -8.35 12.01 7.53
C THR A 172 -9.75 11.42 7.35
N ILE A 173 -10.75 12.00 8.00
CA ILE A 173 -12.15 11.64 7.80
C ILE A 173 -12.77 12.68 6.86
N PRO A 174 -13.15 12.30 5.62
CA PRO A 174 -13.54 13.26 4.59
C PRO A 174 -14.97 13.80 4.74
N VAL A 175 -15.74 13.30 5.72
CA VAL A 175 -17.13 13.72 5.96
C VAL A 175 -17.17 14.69 7.15
N PRO A 176 -17.46 15.99 6.95
CA PRO A 176 -17.43 16.97 8.05
C PRO A 176 -18.42 16.68 9.17
N GLY A 177 -19.56 16.05 8.84
CA GLY A 177 -20.56 15.61 9.83
C GLY A 177 -19.96 14.70 10.91
N ALA A 178 -18.97 13.88 10.55
CA ALA A 178 -18.30 12.99 11.50
C ALA A 178 -17.55 13.77 12.59
N GLU A 179 -17.00 14.94 12.28
CA GLU A 179 -16.25 15.74 13.26
C GLU A 179 -17.17 16.24 14.38
N TYR A 180 -18.41 16.61 14.05
CA TYR A 180 -19.41 17.00 15.05
C TYR A 180 -19.74 15.82 15.95
N GLU A 181 -20.04 14.64 15.39
CA GLU A 181 -20.34 13.43 16.16
C GLU A 181 -19.18 13.01 17.08
N LEU A 182 -17.94 13.11 16.60
CA LEU A 182 -16.74 12.83 17.41
C LEU A 182 -16.57 13.83 18.56
N LYS A 183 -16.86 15.12 18.34
CA LYS A 183 -16.87 16.14 19.40
C LYS A 183 -17.90 15.82 20.48
N HIS A 184 -19.08 15.31 20.12
CA HIS A 184 -20.11 14.91 21.09
C HIS A 184 -19.64 13.81 22.05
N ILE A 185 -18.72 12.93 21.62
CA ILE A 185 -18.15 11.86 22.48
C ILE A 185 -16.77 12.19 23.06
N ASN A 186 -16.32 13.45 22.96
CA ASN A 186 -14.99 13.90 23.37
C ASN A 186 -13.88 13.00 22.77
N MET A 187 -13.95 12.75 21.46
CA MET A 187 -12.97 11.96 20.74
C MET A 187 -12.40 12.79 19.59
N THR A 188 -11.09 12.70 19.40
CA THR A 188 -10.41 13.35 18.27
C THR A 188 -10.47 12.48 17.02
N THR A 189 -10.31 13.09 15.84
CA THR A 189 -10.21 12.36 14.56
C THR A 189 -9.09 11.32 14.60
N LYS A 190 -7.95 11.65 15.21
CA LYS A 190 -6.81 10.73 15.34
C LYS A 190 -7.17 9.49 16.17
N GLU A 191 -7.79 9.69 17.33
CA GLU A 191 -8.25 8.56 18.17
C GLU A 191 -9.26 7.69 17.43
N CYS A 192 -10.15 8.29 16.62
CA CYS A 192 -11.10 7.54 15.80
C CYS A 192 -10.37 6.66 14.77
N LEU A 193 -9.39 7.22 14.05
CA LEU A 193 -8.57 6.46 13.10
C LEU A 193 -7.76 5.35 13.79
N ASP A 194 -7.19 5.63 14.96
CA ASP A 194 -6.50 4.62 15.78
C ASP A 194 -7.46 3.49 16.20
N HIS A 195 -8.70 3.83 16.54
CA HIS A 195 -9.75 2.85 16.83
C HIS A 195 -10.06 1.98 15.62
N LEU A 196 -10.28 2.59 14.44
CA LEU A 196 -10.53 1.85 13.19
C LEU A 196 -9.37 0.90 12.88
N LYS A 197 -8.13 1.36 13.04
CA LYS A 197 -6.93 0.54 12.85
C LYS A 197 -6.88 -0.64 13.84
N SER A 198 -7.13 -0.39 15.12
CA SER A 198 -7.11 -1.43 16.17
C SER A 198 -8.15 -2.54 15.98
N LYS A 199 -9.24 -2.23 15.27
CA LYS A 199 -10.35 -3.16 14.96
C LYS A 199 -10.29 -3.72 13.55
N GLU A 200 -9.24 -3.39 12.79
CA GLU A 200 -9.12 -3.75 11.37
C GLU A 200 -10.34 -3.31 10.55
N TYR A 201 -10.93 -2.17 10.92
CA TYR A 201 -12.06 -1.57 10.20
C TYR A 201 -11.62 -0.90 8.90
N GLY A 202 -10.32 -0.67 8.73
CA GLY A 202 -9.77 -0.06 7.52
C GLY A 202 -9.86 1.46 7.59
N ARG A 203 -9.83 2.11 6.42
CA ARG A 203 -9.64 3.57 6.31
C ARG A 203 -10.78 4.24 5.54
N PRO A 204 -11.18 5.46 5.94
CA PRO A 204 -12.25 6.21 5.30
C PRO A 204 -11.71 7.09 4.16
N TYR A 205 -11.39 6.47 3.02
CA TYR A 205 -10.86 7.19 1.86
C TYR A 205 -11.87 8.17 1.24
N ARG A 206 -11.40 9.26 0.64
CA ARG A 206 -12.22 10.20 -0.17
C ARG A 206 -12.78 9.52 -1.41
N TRP A 207 -11.97 8.79 -2.18
CA TRP A 207 -12.45 8.08 -3.37
C TRP A 207 -13.58 7.10 -3.02
N LEU A 208 -13.52 6.51 -1.82
CA LEU A 208 -14.49 5.55 -1.34
C LEU A 208 -15.83 6.21 -1.02
N GLN A 209 -15.82 7.38 -0.39
CA GLN A 209 -17.06 8.13 -0.14
C GLN A 209 -17.73 8.51 -1.46
N LYS A 210 -16.96 9.00 -2.46
CA LYS A 210 -17.46 9.32 -3.80
C LYS A 210 -18.08 8.10 -4.48
N MET A 211 -17.42 6.94 -4.39
CA MET A 211 -17.93 5.65 -4.91
C MET A 211 -19.27 5.26 -4.26
N CYS A 212 -19.45 5.57 -2.97
CA CYS A 212 -20.66 5.27 -2.21
C CYS A 212 -21.70 6.39 -2.25
N CYS A 213 -21.53 7.40 -3.12
CA CYS A 213 -22.39 8.58 -3.24
C CYS A 213 -22.57 9.37 -1.93
N ILE A 214 -21.54 9.39 -1.08
CA ILE A 214 -21.50 10.23 0.12
C ILE A 214 -20.87 11.57 -0.26
N GLU A 215 -21.56 12.66 0.05
CA GLU A 215 -21.08 14.01 -0.21
C GLU A 215 -19.83 14.32 0.61
N ILE A 216 -18.81 14.85 -0.06
CA ILE A 216 -17.55 15.33 0.52
C ILE A 216 -17.48 16.81 0.21
N PHE A 217 -17.16 17.62 1.20
CA PHE A 217 -16.83 19.02 0.98
C PHE A 217 -15.33 19.11 0.69
N ASN A 218 -14.96 19.59 -0.49
CA ASN A 218 -13.57 19.88 -0.79
C ASN A 218 -13.13 21.11 0.02
N ASP A 219 -11.96 21.03 0.65
CA ASP A 219 -11.36 22.20 1.28
C ASP A 219 -11.06 23.26 0.21
N ALA A 220 -11.29 24.54 0.55
CA ALA A 220 -11.16 25.67 -0.38
C ALA A 220 -9.74 25.88 -0.98
N ASN A 221 -8.75 25.07 -0.57
CA ASN A 221 -7.37 25.10 -1.08
C ASN A 221 -7.16 24.34 -2.40
N ASP A 222 -8.18 23.68 -2.97
CA ASP A 222 -8.15 23.14 -4.35
C ASP A 222 -8.23 24.27 -5.42
N THR A 223 -7.65 25.44 -5.15
CA THR A 223 -7.71 26.64 -6.02
C THR A 223 -6.62 26.69 -7.09
N SER A 224 -5.97 25.57 -7.42
CA SER A 224 -4.89 25.55 -8.41
C SER A 224 -5.22 24.80 -9.69
N VAL A 225 -6.46 24.83 -10.17
CA VAL A 225 -6.74 24.76 -11.61
C VAL A 225 -7.99 25.58 -11.87
N VAL A 226 -7.91 26.52 -12.80
CA VAL A 226 -9.07 27.17 -13.42
C VAL A 226 -10.03 26.06 -13.84
N ALA A 227 -11.09 25.86 -13.06
CA ALA A 227 -12.15 24.93 -13.40
C ALA A 227 -12.89 25.51 -14.60
N THR A 228 -12.39 25.20 -15.80
CA THR A 228 -13.29 24.94 -16.92
C THR A 228 -14.31 23.92 -16.43
N PRO A 229 -15.60 24.00 -16.80
CA PRO A 229 -16.63 23.03 -16.41
C PRO A 229 -16.36 21.73 -17.17
N THR A 230 -15.25 21.08 -16.88
CA THR A 230 -14.86 19.80 -17.44
C THR A 230 -15.51 18.77 -16.53
N GLU A 231 -16.61 18.22 -17.04
CA GLU A 231 -17.42 17.12 -16.53
C GLU A 231 -16.82 16.40 -15.31
N GLN A 232 -17.47 16.51 -14.15
CA GLN A 232 -17.23 15.56 -13.06
C GLN A 232 -17.28 14.15 -13.66
N PRO A 233 -16.28 13.28 -13.42
CA PRO A 233 -16.28 11.96 -14.00
C PRO A 233 -17.59 11.27 -13.61
N LYS A 234 -18.42 10.95 -14.60
CA LYS A 234 -19.69 10.26 -14.37
C LYS A 234 -19.38 9.03 -13.53
N LEU A 235 -20.10 8.85 -12.42
CA LEU A 235 -19.94 7.73 -11.48
C LEU A 235 -19.76 6.37 -12.17
N GLN A 236 -20.46 6.20 -13.30
CA GLN A 236 -20.40 5.03 -14.19
C GLN A 236 -19.01 4.72 -14.75
N LYS A 237 -18.16 5.74 -14.99
CA LYS A 237 -16.78 5.56 -15.46
C LYS A 237 -15.79 5.44 -14.31
N MET A 238 -16.04 6.15 -13.21
CA MET A 238 -15.15 6.19 -12.04
C MET A 238 -15.00 4.80 -11.39
N ILE A 239 -16.09 4.06 -11.19
CA ILE A 239 -16.06 2.77 -10.49
C ILE A 239 -15.26 1.70 -11.26
N PRO A 240 -15.45 1.49 -12.57
CA PRO A 240 -14.58 0.61 -13.36
C PRO A 240 -13.10 0.99 -13.30
N ASP A 241 -12.79 2.29 -13.46
CA ASP A 241 -11.41 2.77 -13.46
C ASP A 241 -10.76 2.55 -12.07
N LEU A 242 -11.52 2.73 -11.00
CA LEU A 242 -11.10 2.42 -9.63
C LEU A 242 -10.81 0.94 -9.44
N ILE A 243 -11.71 0.04 -9.86
CA ILE A 243 -11.51 -1.41 -9.74
C ILE A 243 -10.26 -1.84 -10.53
N LYS A 244 -10.06 -1.32 -11.75
CA LYS A 244 -8.85 -1.56 -12.55
C LYS A 244 -7.59 -1.05 -11.85
N SER A 245 -7.67 0.10 -11.19
CA SER A 245 -6.54 0.68 -10.44
C SER A 245 -6.18 -0.18 -9.22
N ILE A 246 -7.18 -0.68 -8.49
CA ILE A 246 -6.97 -1.64 -7.40
C ILE A 246 -6.36 -2.95 -7.93
N GLN A 247 -6.86 -3.46 -9.06
CA GLN A 247 -6.32 -4.66 -9.70
C GLN A 247 -4.85 -4.46 -10.11
N GLN A 248 -4.53 -3.33 -10.73
CA GLN A 248 -3.18 -2.99 -11.15
C GLN A 248 -2.23 -2.88 -9.94
N LEU A 249 -2.66 -2.20 -8.88
CA LEU A 249 -1.91 -2.09 -7.64
C LEU A 249 -1.67 -3.46 -6.98
N TRP A 250 -2.69 -4.32 -6.95
CA TRP A 250 -2.54 -5.69 -6.47
C TRP A 250 -1.54 -6.48 -7.30
N ASN A 251 -1.63 -6.39 -8.63
CA ASN A 251 -0.72 -7.06 -9.54
C ASN A 251 0.73 -6.63 -9.33
N TYR A 252 0.97 -5.34 -9.08
CA TYR A 252 2.30 -4.82 -8.73
C TYR A 252 2.87 -5.47 -7.48
N ARG A 253 2.07 -5.51 -6.39
CA ARG A 253 2.50 -6.10 -5.12
C ARG A 253 2.73 -7.61 -5.23
N LEU A 254 1.81 -8.32 -5.89
CA LEU A 254 1.93 -9.76 -6.10
C LEU A 254 3.17 -10.13 -6.92
N ASN A 255 3.46 -9.37 -7.98
CA ASN A 255 4.67 -9.60 -8.77
C ASN A 255 5.95 -9.24 -8.02
N LEU A 256 5.91 -8.25 -7.13
CA LEU A 256 7.02 -7.95 -6.23
C LEU A 256 7.27 -9.11 -5.24
N ILE A 257 6.21 -9.66 -4.62
CA ILE A 257 6.31 -10.85 -3.75
C ILE A 257 6.93 -12.02 -4.50
N LYS A 258 6.48 -12.28 -5.73
CA LYS A 258 7.02 -13.35 -6.60
C LYS A 258 8.50 -13.13 -6.92
N GLN A 259 8.91 -11.90 -7.18
CA GLN A 259 10.33 -11.56 -7.38
C GLN A 259 11.14 -11.77 -6.11
N ILE A 260 10.71 -11.25 -4.96
CA ILE A 260 11.41 -11.43 -3.69
C ILE A 260 11.61 -12.92 -3.39
N ARG A 261 10.55 -13.74 -3.56
CA ARG A 261 10.66 -15.20 -3.44
C ARG A 261 11.74 -15.76 -4.37
N ALA A 262 11.70 -15.40 -5.66
CA ALA A 262 12.68 -15.89 -6.63
C ALA A 262 14.12 -15.48 -6.25
N LEU A 263 14.33 -14.27 -5.72
CA LEU A 263 15.63 -13.80 -5.25
C LEU A 263 16.10 -14.54 -4.01
N VAL A 264 15.24 -14.76 -3.01
CA VAL A 264 15.57 -15.56 -1.81
C VAL A 264 15.91 -17.01 -2.20
N GLN A 265 15.18 -17.58 -3.16
CA GLN A 265 15.43 -18.93 -3.69
C GLN A 265 16.56 -18.97 -4.73
N LYS A 266 17.16 -17.83 -5.09
CA LYS A 266 18.25 -17.70 -6.07
C LYS A 266 17.86 -18.14 -7.50
N HIS A 267 16.57 -18.14 -7.81
CA HIS A 267 16.01 -18.44 -9.13
C HIS A 267 16.05 -17.22 -10.07
N ILE A 268 17.25 -16.70 -10.32
CA ILE A 268 17.46 -15.47 -11.12
C ILE A 268 17.33 -15.75 -12.62
N ASP A 269 17.52 -17.00 -13.05
CA ASP A 269 17.54 -17.39 -14.47
C ASP A 269 16.24 -17.07 -15.21
N LEU A 270 15.13 -16.94 -14.48
CA LEU A 270 13.83 -16.53 -15.01
C LEU A 270 13.85 -15.10 -15.60
N TYR A 271 14.78 -14.25 -15.17
CA TYR A 271 14.85 -12.83 -15.50
C TYR A 271 15.99 -12.48 -16.46
N LEU A 272 16.73 -13.48 -16.96
CA LEU A 272 17.83 -13.29 -17.91
C LEU A 272 17.37 -13.03 -19.36
N LYS A 273 16.07 -13.16 -19.65
CA LYS A 273 15.51 -13.12 -21.01
C LYS A 273 15.15 -11.72 -21.53
N GLU A 274 15.46 -10.66 -20.79
CA GLU A 274 15.21 -9.29 -21.25
C GLU A 274 16.15 -8.93 -22.41
N GLU A 275 15.60 -8.48 -23.55
CA GLU A 275 16.35 -8.18 -24.79
C GLU A 275 17.50 -7.17 -24.60
N ARG A 276 17.42 -6.33 -23.57
CA ARG A 276 18.43 -5.31 -23.23
C ARG A 276 19.56 -5.82 -22.36
N LEU A 277 19.52 -7.08 -21.94
CA LEU A 277 20.59 -7.74 -21.19
C LEU A 277 21.47 -8.58 -22.12
N PRO A 278 22.76 -8.76 -21.79
CA PRO A 278 23.59 -9.76 -22.45
C PRO A 278 22.92 -11.13 -22.42
N THR A 279 23.05 -11.88 -23.52
CA THR A 279 22.52 -13.25 -23.64
C THR A 279 23.33 -14.27 -22.84
N THR A 280 24.54 -13.91 -22.42
CA THR A 280 25.45 -14.75 -21.64
C THR A 280 25.23 -14.54 -20.14
N ARG A 281 24.96 -15.62 -19.39
CA ARG A 281 24.73 -15.56 -17.94
C ARG A 281 25.84 -14.79 -17.19
N PRO A 282 25.51 -14.04 -16.12
CA PRO A 282 26.51 -13.53 -15.19
C PRO A 282 27.40 -14.66 -14.65
N ALA A 283 28.70 -14.40 -14.52
CA ALA A 283 29.68 -15.33 -13.96
C ALA A 283 29.63 -15.30 -12.42
N CYS A 284 29.27 -14.17 -11.83
CA CYS A 284 28.97 -14.06 -10.41
C CYS A 284 27.64 -14.74 -10.04
N SER A 285 27.46 -15.00 -8.74
CA SER A 285 26.28 -15.68 -8.19
C SER A 285 25.72 -14.92 -6.99
N LEU A 286 24.40 -14.79 -6.91
CA LEU A 286 23.71 -14.33 -5.70
C LEU A 286 23.76 -15.45 -4.65
N VAL A 287 24.38 -15.17 -3.51
CA VAL A 287 24.49 -16.14 -2.40
C VAL A 287 23.52 -15.85 -1.27
N GLN A 288 23.05 -14.60 -1.13
CA GLN A 288 22.16 -14.18 -0.07
C GLN A 288 21.22 -13.05 -0.51
N TRP A 289 19.96 -13.14 -0.10
CA TRP A 289 18.96 -12.06 -0.12
C TRP A 289 18.25 -12.06 1.23
N THR A 290 18.45 -11.03 2.05
CA THR A 290 17.94 -10.96 3.41
C THR A 290 17.19 -9.66 3.66
N ALA A 291 16.00 -9.75 4.26
CA ALA A 291 15.27 -8.59 4.72
C ALA A 291 16.04 -7.88 5.84
N LEU A 292 15.91 -6.55 5.89
CA LEU A 292 16.46 -5.70 6.93
C LEU A 292 15.34 -4.86 7.55
N THR A 293 15.55 -4.46 8.80
CA THR A 293 14.82 -3.34 9.41
C THR A 293 15.34 -2.01 8.87
N TYR A 294 14.56 -0.94 9.06
CA TYR A 294 15.01 0.42 8.73
C TYR A 294 16.30 0.80 9.47
N GLU A 295 16.42 0.44 10.75
CA GLU A 295 17.58 0.78 11.59
C GLU A 295 18.85 0.07 11.10
N GLU A 296 18.75 -1.21 10.74
CA GLU A 296 19.85 -1.98 10.15
C GLU A 296 20.29 -1.39 8.79
N TYR A 297 19.31 -0.99 7.97
CA TYR A 297 19.58 -0.35 6.68
C TYR A 297 20.29 0.99 6.86
N ALA A 298 19.73 1.88 7.68
CA ALA A 298 20.24 3.22 7.94
C ALA A 298 21.66 3.21 8.51
N THR A 299 21.99 2.23 9.36
CA THR A 299 23.33 2.07 9.93
C THR A 299 24.34 1.53 8.91
N SER A 300 23.88 0.73 7.95
CA SER A 300 24.73 0.11 6.93
C SER A 300 24.94 1.00 5.70
N ALA A 301 24.01 1.93 5.44
CA ALA A 301 24.05 2.80 4.27
C ALA A 301 25.23 3.79 4.36
N PRO A 302 26.04 3.92 3.29
CA PRO A 302 27.21 4.81 3.29
C PRO A 302 26.84 6.30 3.36
N TYR A 303 25.61 6.64 2.97
CA TYR A 303 25.00 7.95 3.15
C TYR A 303 23.49 7.75 3.29
N ASN A 304 22.88 8.52 4.19
CA ASN A 304 21.46 8.42 4.50
C ASN A 304 20.78 9.66 3.92
N ASP A 305 20.13 9.50 2.77
CA ASP A 305 19.28 10.54 2.21
C ASP A 305 17.85 10.32 2.73
N SER A 306 17.48 11.07 3.77
CA SER A 306 16.17 10.98 4.40
C SER A 306 15.01 11.36 3.48
N GLU A 307 15.28 12.04 2.36
CA GLU A 307 14.25 12.35 1.36
C GLU A 307 13.93 11.12 0.49
N LEU A 308 14.91 10.26 0.25
CA LEU A 308 14.78 9.06 -0.58
C LEU A 308 14.42 7.79 0.22
N VAL A 309 14.78 7.77 1.51
CA VAL A 309 14.66 6.59 2.37
C VAL A 309 13.90 6.94 3.66
N ASN A 310 12.78 6.25 3.91
CA ASN A 310 11.95 6.44 5.10
C ASN A 310 11.33 5.13 5.60
N GLY A 311 10.88 5.09 6.86
CA GLY A 311 10.40 3.87 7.51
C GLY A 311 9.19 3.14 6.88
N ASN A 312 8.58 3.65 5.80
CA ASN A 312 7.46 3.00 5.09
C ASN A 312 7.90 2.29 3.79
N GLN A 313 9.12 1.76 3.79
CA GLN A 313 9.73 1.04 2.67
C GLN A 313 10.16 -0.36 3.10
N LEU A 314 10.40 -1.22 2.11
CA LEU A 314 11.05 -2.49 2.33
C LEU A 314 12.56 -2.35 2.18
N TYR A 315 13.30 -3.03 3.04
CA TYR A 315 14.75 -3.01 3.02
C TYR A 315 15.32 -4.41 2.87
N TYR A 316 16.31 -4.53 2.00
CA TYR A 316 17.00 -5.79 1.75
C TYR A 316 18.50 -5.60 1.65
N ARG A 317 19.22 -6.68 1.93
CA ARG A 317 20.62 -6.86 1.63
C ARG A 317 20.78 -8.01 0.64
N ALA A 318 21.43 -7.73 -0.48
CA ALA A 318 21.86 -8.75 -1.43
C ALA A 318 23.38 -8.96 -1.32
N VAL A 319 23.83 -10.21 -1.37
CA VAL A 319 25.25 -10.54 -1.44
C VAL A 319 25.52 -11.38 -2.68
N VAL A 320 26.40 -10.86 -3.53
CA VAL A 320 26.83 -11.47 -4.79
C VAL A 320 28.31 -11.76 -4.71
N VAL A 321 28.75 -12.92 -5.19
CA VAL A 321 30.17 -13.33 -5.15
C VAL A 321 30.65 -13.85 -6.50
N ARG A 322 31.95 -13.68 -6.77
CA ARG A 322 32.67 -14.32 -7.88
C ARG A 322 34.11 -14.55 -7.43
N GLY A 323 34.53 -15.81 -7.26
CA GLY A 323 35.87 -16.10 -6.73
C GLY A 323 36.07 -15.51 -5.34
N SER A 324 37.17 -14.79 -5.11
CA SER A 324 37.42 -14.11 -3.82
C SER A 324 36.64 -12.80 -3.62
N ALA A 325 36.13 -12.20 -4.70
CA ALA A 325 35.42 -10.93 -4.66
C ALA A 325 33.98 -11.09 -4.14
N LYS A 326 33.58 -10.19 -3.25
CA LYS A 326 32.23 -10.06 -2.71
C LYS A 326 31.66 -8.68 -3.03
N MET A 327 30.44 -8.62 -3.52
CA MET A 327 29.64 -7.40 -3.64
C MET A 327 28.45 -7.49 -2.69
N GLU A 328 28.30 -6.48 -1.85
CA GLU A 328 27.15 -6.30 -0.98
C GLU A 328 26.31 -5.13 -1.49
N CYS A 329 25.02 -5.35 -1.65
CA CYS A 329 24.08 -4.33 -2.06
C CYS A 329 23.02 -4.10 -0.98
N LEU A 330 22.78 -2.85 -0.64
CA LEU A 330 21.60 -2.45 0.14
C LEU A 330 20.54 -1.98 -0.84
N VAL A 331 19.31 -2.47 -0.65
CA VAL A 331 18.18 -2.19 -1.54
C VAL A 331 17.03 -1.63 -0.73
N SER A 332 16.52 -0.46 -1.13
CA SER A 332 15.25 0.08 -0.63
C SER A 332 14.18 0.01 -1.72
N ILE A 333 12.99 -0.45 -1.33
CA ILE A 333 11.86 -0.59 -2.24
C ILE A 333 10.69 0.22 -1.68
N SER A 334 10.24 1.21 -2.45
CA SER A 334 9.11 2.06 -2.09
C SER A 334 7.80 1.27 -2.10
N SER A 335 6.88 1.66 -1.21
CA SER A 335 5.49 1.19 -1.24
C SER A 335 4.74 1.59 -2.52
N LYS A 336 5.28 2.55 -3.30
CA LYS A 336 4.79 2.94 -4.63
C LYS A 336 5.43 2.16 -5.78
N PHE A 337 6.18 1.09 -5.50
CA PHE A 337 6.72 0.20 -6.54
C PHE A 337 5.59 -0.31 -7.46
N PRO A 338 5.80 -0.39 -8.79
CA PRO A 338 7.02 -0.09 -9.56
C PRO A 338 7.09 1.34 -10.10
N THR A 339 6.15 2.23 -9.74
CA THR A 339 6.17 3.63 -10.17
C THR A 339 7.43 4.33 -9.66
N GLU A 340 7.74 4.13 -8.37
CA GLU A 340 9.04 4.45 -7.81
C GLU A 340 9.95 3.22 -7.92
N SER A 341 11.11 3.39 -8.56
CA SER A 341 12.06 2.30 -8.78
C SER A 341 12.85 1.99 -7.50
N PRO A 342 13.21 0.72 -7.24
CA PRO A 342 14.08 0.38 -6.13
C PRO A 342 15.43 1.10 -6.23
N LEU A 343 15.96 1.52 -5.08
CA LEU A 343 17.27 2.16 -4.98
C LEU A 343 18.30 1.16 -4.46
N TRP A 344 19.46 1.14 -5.10
CA TRP A 344 20.56 0.25 -4.81
C TRP A 344 21.80 1.04 -4.41
N PHE A 345 22.36 0.71 -3.25
CA PHE A 345 23.72 1.08 -2.86
C PHE A 345 24.62 -0.12 -3.00
N ILE A 346 25.80 0.08 -3.59
CA ILE A 346 26.73 -1.00 -3.94
C ILE A 346 28.05 -0.79 -3.19
N CYS A 347 28.49 -1.84 -2.50
CA CYS A 347 29.82 -1.91 -1.90
C CYS A 347 30.53 -3.20 -2.32
N ILE A 348 31.71 -3.06 -2.90
CA ILE A 348 32.54 -4.17 -3.37
C ILE A 348 33.71 -4.37 -2.42
N TYR A 349 33.87 -5.60 -1.94
CA TYR A 349 34.97 -6.09 -1.13
C TYR A 349 35.85 -7.00 -1.98
N TRP A 350 36.87 -6.40 -2.58
CA TRP A 350 37.90 -7.09 -3.34
C TRP A 350 39.09 -6.15 -3.46
N ASN A 351 40.27 -6.59 -3.00
CA ASN A 351 41.48 -5.75 -2.89
C ASN A 351 41.28 -4.42 -2.14
N GLY A 352 40.34 -4.41 -1.18
CA GLY A 352 39.92 -3.22 -0.45
C GLY A 352 38.41 -3.12 -0.41
N GLN A 353 37.91 -1.94 -0.03
CA GLN A 353 36.49 -1.62 0.01
C GLN A 353 36.20 -0.48 -0.98
N HIS A 354 35.35 -0.76 -1.96
CA HIS A 354 34.95 0.19 -2.99
C HIS A 354 33.45 0.50 -2.88
N ASN A 355 33.09 1.77 -2.89
CA ASN A 355 31.72 2.28 -2.90
C ASN A 355 31.64 3.55 -3.78
N ALA A 356 30.45 4.11 -3.98
CA ALA A 356 30.28 5.30 -4.83
C ALA A 356 31.02 6.56 -4.34
N MET A 357 31.43 6.61 -3.08
CA MET A 357 32.18 7.75 -2.52
C MET A 357 33.68 7.68 -2.85
N ASN A 358 34.23 6.48 -3.06
CA ASN A 358 35.66 6.29 -3.28
C ASN A 358 36.01 5.60 -4.62
N SER A 359 35.01 5.19 -5.40
CA SER A 359 35.20 4.53 -6.70
C SER A 359 34.22 5.08 -7.75
N ALA A 360 34.75 5.74 -8.78
CA ALA A 360 33.97 6.23 -9.90
C ALA A 360 33.27 5.09 -10.67
N ALA A 361 33.92 3.93 -10.75
CA ALA A 361 33.34 2.74 -11.37
C ALA A 361 32.10 2.28 -10.60
N VAL A 362 32.16 2.18 -9.27
CA VAL A 362 30.99 1.80 -8.45
C VAL A 362 29.88 2.84 -8.56
N LYS A 363 30.21 4.13 -8.58
CA LYS A 363 29.24 5.20 -8.82
C LYS A 363 28.52 5.05 -10.17
N ALA A 364 29.23 4.67 -11.22
CA ALA A 364 28.63 4.39 -12.53
C ALA A 364 27.75 3.13 -12.51
N MET A 365 28.14 2.09 -11.76
CA MET A 365 27.34 0.87 -11.57
C MET A 365 26.01 1.16 -10.86
N GLU A 366 26.04 1.98 -9.80
CA GLU A 366 24.84 2.42 -9.09
C GLU A 366 23.93 3.23 -10.02
N PHE A 367 24.47 4.19 -10.77
CA PHE A 367 23.69 4.96 -11.74
C PHE A 367 23.04 4.05 -12.79
N TRP A 368 23.78 3.09 -13.35
CA TRP A 368 23.26 2.15 -14.34
C TRP A 368 22.14 1.25 -13.79
N THR A 369 22.24 0.86 -12.52
CA THR A 369 21.22 0.05 -11.83
C THR A 369 19.98 0.89 -11.51
N ASN A 370 20.17 2.06 -10.89
CA ASN A 370 19.09 2.90 -10.35
C ASN A 370 18.35 3.71 -11.43
N SER A 371 18.96 3.92 -12.61
CA SER A 371 18.30 4.58 -13.75
C SER A 371 17.32 3.68 -14.51
N LEU A 372 17.28 2.38 -14.19
CA LEU A 372 16.32 1.45 -14.79
C LEU A 372 14.91 1.72 -14.26
N THR A 373 13.98 1.95 -15.18
CA THR A 373 12.56 2.13 -14.86
C THR A 373 11.70 1.06 -15.53
N GLN A 374 10.51 0.81 -15.00
CA GLN A 374 9.58 -0.18 -15.58
C GLN A 374 9.24 0.08 -17.06
N ALA A 375 9.23 1.34 -17.50
CA ALA A 375 8.93 1.74 -18.88
C ALA A 375 10.01 1.29 -19.87
N GLN A 376 11.19 0.93 -19.38
CA GLN A 376 12.32 0.48 -20.19
C GLN A 376 12.40 -1.05 -20.33
N LEU A 377 11.49 -1.81 -19.73
CA LEU A 377 11.49 -3.27 -19.69
C LEU A 377 10.50 -3.87 -20.68
N GLN A 378 10.83 -5.04 -21.23
CA GLN A 378 9.87 -5.84 -21.99
C GLN A 378 8.78 -6.39 -21.05
N HIS A 379 9.17 -6.76 -19.83
CA HIS A 379 8.27 -7.14 -18.75
C HIS A 379 8.32 -6.10 -17.63
N PRO A 380 7.43 -5.08 -17.61
CA PRO A 380 7.47 -3.97 -16.66
C PRO A 380 7.47 -4.40 -15.19
N LEU A 381 6.85 -5.55 -14.90
CA LEU A 381 6.73 -6.10 -13.55
C LEU A 381 8.00 -6.81 -13.06
N ALA A 382 9.03 -6.99 -13.89
CA ALA A 382 10.27 -7.67 -13.53
C ALA A 382 11.37 -6.72 -13.01
N LEU A 383 11.02 -5.47 -12.68
CA LEU A 383 11.98 -4.39 -12.41
C LEU A 383 13.05 -4.72 -11.36
N LEU A 384 12.66 -5.21 -10.19
CA LEU A 384 13.60 -5.50 -9.10
C LEU A 384 14.61 -6.57 -9.51
N ALA A 385 14.12 -7.67 -10.09
CA ALA A 385 14.98 -8.76 -10.53
C ALA A 385 15.89 -8.35 -11.69
N THR A 386 15.39 -7.57 -12.65
CA THR A 386 16.21 -7.06 -13.76
C THR A 386 17.26 -6.07 -13.28
N GLN A 387 16.98 -5.23 -12.27
CA GLN A 387 17.99 -4.40 -11.63
C GLN A 387 19.11 -5.25 -11.02
N LEU A 388 18.79 -6.29 -10.25
CA LEU A 388 19.81 -7.20 -9.71
C LEU A 388 20.69 -7.80 -10.82
N VAL A 389 20.07 -8.28 -11.90
CA VAL A 389 20.80 -8.87 -13.02
C VAL A 389 21.73 -7.85 -13.67
N ARG A 390 21.28 -6.60 -13.87
CA ARG A 390 22.15 -5.51 -14.33
C ARG A 390 23.33 -5.30 -13.39
N THR A 391 23.08 -5.26 -12.09
CA THR A 391 24.13 -5.10 -11.07
C THR A 391 25.13 -6.26 -11.10
N MET A 392 24.67 -7.49 -11.28
CA MET A 392 25.52 -8.67 -11.44
C MET A 392 26.41 -8.58 -12.68
N TYR A 393 25.86 -8.15 -13.82
CA TYR A 393 26.68 -7.87 -15.01
C TYR A 393 27.71 -6.78 -14.76
N SER A 394 27.31 -5.67 -14.15
CA SER A 394 28.21 -4.58 -13.77
C SER A 394 29.34 -5.05 -12.86
N PHE A 395 29.08 -5.97 -11.93
CA PHE A 395 30.09 -6.56 -11.06
C PHE A 395 31.09 -7.42 -11.82
N ASP A 396 30.62 -8.28 -12.72
CA ASP A 396 31.51 -9.06 -13.58
C ASP A 396 32.40 -8.17 -14.44
N ILE A 397 31.82 -7.10 -15.01
CA ILE A 397 32.56 -6.13 -15.82
C ILE A 397 33.63 -5.46 -14.99
N PHE A 398 33.27 -4.96 -13.80
CA PHE A 398 34.20 -4.32 -12.87
C PHE A 398 35.41 -5.22 -12.58
N LEU A 399 35.17 -6.50 -12.24
CA LEU A 399 36.24 -7.46 -11.97
C LEU A 399 37.09 -7.77 -13.20
N GLU A 400 36.50 -7.83 -14.40
CA GLU A 400 37.25 -8.10 -15.63
C GLU A 400 38.04 -6.90 -16.17
N THR A 401 37.64 -5.68 -15.80
CA THR A 401 38.32 -4.44 -16.19
C THR A 401 39.41 -4.06 -15.19
N GLU A 402 39.12 -4.17 -13.89
CA GLU A 402 40.05 -3.83 -12.80
C GLU A 402 40.95 -5.02 -12.42
N GLY A 403 40.49 -6.26 -12.59
CA GLY A 403 41.22 -7.53 -12.39
C GLY A 403 42.66 -7.53 -12.88
N PRO A 404 42.89 -7.20 -14.16
CA PRO A 404 44.23 -7.17 -14.75
C PRO A 404 45.20 -6.13 -14.14
N LEU A 405 44.71 -5.16 -13.35
CA LEU A 405 45.55 -4.16 -12.69
C LEU A 405 46.21 -4.70 -11.42
N TYR A 406 45.78 -5.86 -10.92
CA TYR A 406 46.28 -6.49 -9.70
C TYR A 406 47.12 -7.73 -10.01
N ASN A 407 48.11 -7.99 -9.16
CA ASN A 407 48.99 -9.16 -9.27
C ASN A 407 48.89 -10.04 -8.01
N PRO A 408 48.63 -11.36 -8.15
CA PRO A 408 48.41 -12.08 -9.41
C PRO A 408 47.06 -11.74 -10.06
N VAL A 409 46.99 -11.82 -11.39
CA VAL A 409 45.75 -11.59 -12.14
C VAL A 409 44.75 -12.70 -11.81
N GLU A 410 43.67 -12.36 -11.10
CA GLU A 410 42.64 -13.30 -10.67
C GLU A 410 41.47 -13.41 -11.67
N TYR A 411 41.19 -12.33 -12.42
CA TYR A 411 40.05 -12.26 -13.34
C TYR A 411 40.52 -11.90 -14.76
N HIS A 412 40.18 -12.77 -15.72
CA HIS A 412 40.48 -12.56 -17.13
C HIS A 412 39.27 -11.98 -17.88
N ARG A 413 39.54 -11.23 -18.95
CA ARG A 413 38.49 -10.66 -19.82
C ARG A 413 37.83 -11.77 -20.63
N GLU A 414 36.68 -12.24 -20.15
CA GLU A 414 35.91 -13.30 -20.80
C GLU A 414 34.73 -12.74 -21.61
N LYS A 415 34.20 -11.56 -21.23
CA LYS A 415 33.04 -10.96 -21.90
C LYS A 415 33.42 -10.00 -23.02
N THR A 416 33.03 -10.31 -24.25
CA THR A 416 33.09 -9.39 -25.40
C THR A 416 31.98 -8.34 -25.30
N LEU A 417 32.14 -7.33 -24.45
CA LEU A 417 31.11 -6.31 -24.24
C LEU A 417 30.99 -5.32 -25.41
N TYR A 418 29.75 -5.03 -25.81
CA TYR A 418 29.41 -3.99 -26.77
C TYR A 418 29.91 -2.61 -26.31
N LYS A 419 30.39 -1.85 -27.28
CA LYS A 419 31.02 -0.51 -27.15
C LYS A 419 30.21 0.48 -26.31
N GLY A 420 28.87 0.39 -26.28
CA GLY A 420 28.00 1.32 -25.54
C GLY A 420 28.13 1.25 -24.02
N ILE A 421 28.42 0.08 -23.44
CA ILE A 421 28.68 -0.05 -21.99
C ILE A 421 30.08 0.52 -21.68
N ARG A 422 31.07 0.25 -22.54
CA ARG A 422 32.40 0.86 -22.43
C ARG A 422 32.37 2.38 -22.58
N GLU A 423 31.57 2.92 -23.49
CA GLU A 423 31.42 4.37 -23.69
C GLU A 423 30.81 5.04 -22.45
N ALA A 424 29.90 4.38 -21.71
CA ALA A 424 29.45 4.86 -20.41
C ALA A 424 30.55 4.80 -19.32
N TYR A 425 31.47 3.83 -19.39
CA TYR A 425 32.63 3.73 -18.50
C TYR A 425 33.80 4.67 -18.89
N THR A 426 33.88 5.14 -20.14
CA THR A 426 34.98 5.99 -20.63
C THR A 426 34.58 7.45 -20.90
N CYS A 427 33.30 7.82 -20.84
CA CYS A 427 32.89 9.20 -21.05
C CYS A 427 33.09 10.05 -19.78
N GLU A 428 34.20 10.79 -19.77
CA GLU A 428 34.35 12.08 -19.05
C GLU A 428 33.39 13.18 -19.56
N THR A 429 32.26 12.82 -20.17
CA THR A 429 31.19 13.76 -20.55
C THR A 429 29.91 13.38 -19.82
N ILE A 430 29.94 13.65 -18.52
CA ILE A 430 28.73 13.90 -17.74
C ILE A 430 28.23 15.29 -18.17
N PRO A 431 27.10 15.44 -18.89
CA PRO A 431 26.40 16.70 -18.82
C PRO A 431 25.91 16.82 -17.38
N LEU A 432 26.53 17.71 -16.63
CA LEU A 432 26.03 18.24 -15.37
C LEU A 432 24.63 18.81 -15.62
N TYR A 433 23.60 17.97 -15.57
CA TYR A 433 22.23 18.44 -15.50
C TYR A 433 21.92 18.81 -14.05
N ARG A 434 22.21 20.07 -13.75
CA ARG A 434 21.45 20.85 -12.78
C ARG A 434 19.96 20.72 -13.14
N GLY A 435 19.17 20.15 -12.25
CA GLY A 435 17.73 20.02 -12.49
C GLY A 435 17.02 19.03 -11.57
N TRP A 436 17.41 18.97 -10.29
CA TRP A 436 16.60 18.40 -9.21
C TRP A 436 16.53 19.44 -8.09
N HIS A 437 15.97 20.60 -8.46
CA HIS A 437 15.37 21.58 -7.55
C HIS A 437 14.23 22.21 -8.34
N SER A 438 13.05 21.58 -8.26
CA SER A 438 11.72 22.15 -8.48
C SER A 438 10.71 21.14 -7.97
#